data_AF-A0A7Z9WGF3-F1
#
_entry.id   AF-A0A7Z9WGF3-F1
#
_cell.length_a   1.000
_cell.length_b   1.000
_cell.length_c   1.000
_cell.angle_alpha   90.00
_cell.angle_beta   90.00
_cell.angle_gamma   90.00
#
_symmetry.space_group_name_H-M   'P 1'
#
loop_
_entity.id
_entity.type
_entity.pdbx_description
1 polymer ?
#
loop_
_entity_poly.entity_id
_entity_poly.type
_entity_poly.pdbx_seq_one_letter_code
_entity_poly.pdbx_strand_id
1 'polypeptide(L)' 'MIVGLEFPLANKILYGVKGTAQTAGILYSMDLMGAWMGALVVSIALLPVLGLFKTCLFLACLKVLSLILILTSKWT' A
#
# COMPACT_ATOMS: atom_id res chain seq x y z
N MET A 1 14.70 1.88 5.02
CA MET A 1 14.77 3.35 5.20
C MET A 1 15.16 4.04 3.88
N ILE A 2 14.36 3.83 2.82
CA ILE A 2 14.47 4.46 1.48
C ILE A 2 13.04 4.65 0.90
N VAL A 3 12.13 3.69 1.16
CA VAL A 3 10.71 3.73 0.76
C VAL A 3 9.94 4.96 1.26
N GLY A 4 10.18 5.41 2.50
CA GLY A 4 9.49 6.59 3.04
C GLY A 4 9.78 7.89 2.27
N LEU A 5 10.87 7.92 1.49
CA LEU A 5 11.28 9.05 0.66
C LEU A 5 10.63 9.03 -0.74
N GLU A 6 10.00 7.91 -1.14
CA GLU A 6 9.28 7.80 -2.42
C GLU A 6 8.00 8.65 -2.40
N PHE A 7 7.33 8.76 -1.26
CA PHE A 7 6.14 9.60 -1.08
C PHE A 7 6.39 11.11 -1.21
N PRO A 8 7.42 11.71 -0.55
CA PRO A 8 7.76 13.11 -0.76
C PRO A 8 8.35 13.37 -2.15
N LEU A 9 9.04 12.39 -2.75
CA LEU A 9 9.61 12.52 -4.10
C LEU A 9 8.52 12.47 -5.20
N ALA A 10 7.58 11.53 -5.11
CA ALA A 10 6.44 11.46 -6.04
C ALA A 10 5.57 12.73 -5.97
N ASN A 11 5.34 13.24 -4.76
CA ASN A 11 4.56 14.48 -4.57
C ASN A 11 5.32 15.72 -5.10
N LYS A 12 6.66 15.74 -5.00
CA LYS A 12 7.49 16.79 -5.59
C LYS A 12 7.46 16.77 -7.13
N ILE A 13 7.39 15.60 -7.74
CA ILE A 13 7.32 15.43 -9.21
C ILE A 13 5.93 15.79 -9.74
N LEU A 14 4.86 15.50 -8.98
CA LEU A 14 3.48 15.67 -9.44
C LEU A 14 2.87 17.06 -9.14
N TYR A 15 3.21 17.71 -8.01
CA TYR A 15 2.53 18.94 -7.54
C TYR A 15 3.42 20.17 -7.28
N GLY A 16 4.75 20.05 -7.35
CA GLY A 16 5.65 21.17 -7.08
C GLY A 16 5.72 21.58 -5.60
N VAL A 17 6.77 22.34 -5.24
CA VAL A 17 7.39 22.42 -3.89
C VAL A 17 6.51 23.00 -2.74
N LYS A 18 5.28 23.45 -2.98
CA LYS A 18 4.43 24.04 -1.93
C LYS A 18 3.51 23.00 -1.30
N GLY A 19 3.76 22.63 -0.03
CA GLY A 19 2.91 21.70 0.75
C GLY A 19 3.31 20.23 0.70
N THR A 20 4.47 19.90 0.11
CA THR A 20 4.91 18.54 -0.20
C THR A 20 5.15 17.65 1.02
N ALA A 21 5.66 18.21 2.12
CA ALA A 21 6.03 17.45 3.31
C ALA A 21 4.83 16.94 4.13
N GLN A 22 3.77 17.74 4.25
CA GLN A 22 2.58 17.36 5.04
C GLN A 22 1.77 16.28 4.32
N THR A 23 1.50 16.45 3.03
CA THR A 23 0.77 15.44 2.24
C THR A 23 1.56 14.14 2.13
N ALA A 24 2.88 14.22 1.96
CA ALA A 24 3.74 13.03 1.96
C ALA A 24 3.78 12.33 3.33
N GLY A 25 3.83 13.10 4.42
CA GLY A 25 3.77 12.56 5.78
C GLY A 25 2.45 11.86 6.07
N ILE A 26 1.32 12.44 5.64
CA ILE A 26 -0.01 11.83 5.77
C ILE A 26 -0.05 10.52 4.97
N LEU A 27 0.37 10.53 3.71
CA LEU A 27 0.34 9.34 2.86
C LEU A 27 1.24 8.21 3.39
N TYR A 28 2.43 8.57 3.91
CA TYR A 28 3.33 7.62 4.57
C TYR A 28 2.75 7.06 5.87
N SER A 29 2.09 7.91 6.68
CA SER A 29 1.43 7.45 7.91
C SER A 29 0.26 6.51 7.62
N MET A 30 -0.49 6.74 6.53
CA MET A 30 -1.55 5.86 6.06
C MET A 30 -1.00 4.51 5.57
N ASP A 31 0.12 4.51 4.84
CA ASP A 31 0.82 3.28 4.42
C ASP A 31 1.26 2.44 5.63
N LEU A 32 1.93 3.05 6.61
CA LEU A 32 2.35 2.36 7.84
C LEU A 32 1.16 1.80 8.63
N MET A 33 0.10 2.59 8.78
CA MET A 33 -1.09 2.17 9.53
C MET A 33 -1.79 1.00 8.82
N GLY A 34 -1.93 1.07 7.50
CA GLY A 34 -2.47 -0.02 6.68
C GLY A 34 -1.62 -1.28 6.74
N ALA A 35 -0.29 -1.15 6.66
CA ALA A 35 0.63 -2.27 6.76
C ALA A 35 0.59 -2.93 8.14
N TRP A 36 0.54 -2.15 9.22
CA TRP A 36 0.48 -2.67 10.59
C TRP A 36 -0.83 -3.40 10.86
N MET A 37 -1.97 -2.80 10.50
CA MET A 37 -3.27 -3.45 10.65
C MET A 37 -3.39 -4.70 9.77
N GLY A 38 -2.93 -4.62 8.52
CA GLY A 38 -2.91 -5.75 7.59
C GLY A 38 -2.05 -6.90 8.12
N ALA A 39 -0.86 -6.61 8.64
CA ALA A 39 0.02 -7.62 9.24
C ALA A 39 -0.64 -8.30 10.46
N LEU A 40 -1.26 -7.53 11.36
CA LEU A 40 -1.96 -8.09 12.53
C LEU A 40 -3.13 -9.00 12.11
N VAL A 41 -3.97 -8.56 11.18
CA VAL A 41 -5.13 -9.34 10.71
C VAL A 41 -4.67 -10.61 9.99
N VAL A 42 -3.66 -10.50 9.13
CA VAL A 42 -3.11 -11.65 8.39
C VAL A 42 -2.46 -12.65 9.35
N SER A 43 -1.70 -12.18 10.35
CA SER A 43 -0.99 -13.03 11.29
C SER A 43 -1.89 -13.70 12.33
N ILE A 44 -2.92 -13.01 12.82
CA ILE A 44 -3.77 -13.52 13.91
C ILE A 44 -4.95 -14.33 13.39
N ALA A 45 -5.54 -13.94 12.25
CA ALA A 45 -6.74 -14.60 11.73
C ALA A 45 -6.45 -15.49 10.52
N LEU A 46 -5.72 -14.95 9.54
CA LEU A 46 -5.61 -15.61 8.23
C LEU A 46 -4.58 -16.75 8.22
N LEU A 47 -3.46 -16.60 8.95
CA LEU A 47 -2.45 -17.65 9.08
C LEU A 47 -2.95 -18.92 9.80
N PRO A 48 -3.59 -18.85 10.98
CA PRO A 48 -4.04 -20.05 11.69
C PRO A 48 -5.25 -20.73 11.03
N VAL A 49 -6.10 -19.99 10.31
CA VAL A 49 -7.32 -20.55 9.69
C VAL A 49 -7.06 -21.14 8.31
N LEU A 50 -6.18 -20.52 7.50
CA LEU A 50 -5.97 -20.91 6.10
C LEU A 50 -4.59 -21.56 5.85
N GLY A 51 -3.61 -21.33 6.72
CA GLY A 51 -2.22 -21.76 6.53
C GLY A 51 -1.44 -20.87 5.54
N LEU A 52 -0.12 -20.78 5.72
CA LEU A 52 0.81 -19.90 4.99
C LEU A 52 0.56 -19.81 3.47
N PHE A 53 0.40 -20.95 2.82
CA PHE A 53 0.25 -21.02 1.35
C PHE A 53 -1.04 -20.38 0.85
N LYS A 54 -2.17 -20.64 1.50
CA LYS A 54 -3.47 -20.09 1.08
C LYS A 54 -3.56 -18.59 1.38
N THR A 55 -2.99 -18.15 2.50
CA THR A 55 -2.87 -16.74 2.86
C THR A 55 -2.06 -15.96 1.81
N CYS A 56 -0.94 -16.53 1.37
CA CYS A 56 -0.09 -15.94 0.34
C CYS A 56 -0.80 -15.86 -1.03
N LEU A 57 -1.48 -16.95 -1.43
CA LEU A 57 -2.25 -16.98 -2.67
C LEU A 57 -3.39 -15.95 -2.67
N PHE A 58 -4.09 -15.79 -1.54
CA PHE A 58 -5.14 -14.80 -1.38
C PHE A 58 -4.61 -13.36 -1.52
N LEU A 59 -3.48 -13.05 -0.85
CA LEU A 59 -2.82 -11.75 -0.97
C LEU A 59 -2.32 -11.48 -2.40
N ALA A 60 -1.79 -12.49 -3.09
CA ALA A 60 -1.39 -12.39 -4.49
C ALA A 60 -2.59 -12.09 -5.39
N CYS A 61 -3.72 -12.77 -5.18
CA CYS A 61 -4.96 -12.52 -5.91
C CYS A 61 -5.47 -11.08 -5.68
N LEU A 62 -5.44 -10.60 -4.44
CA LEU A 62 -5.83 -9.24 -4.09
C LEU A 62 -4.94 -8.18 -4.78
N LYS A 63 -3.62 -8.43 -4.84
CA LYS A 63 -2.68 -7.59 -5.60
C LYS A 63 -2.97 -7.61 -7.10
N VAL A 64 -3.29 -8.77 -7.67
CA VAL A 64 -3.66 -8.89 -9.10
C VAL A 64 -4.94 -8.12 -9.39
N LEU A 65 -5.98 -8.23 -8.55
CA LEU A 65 -7.20 -7.43 -8.70
C LEU A 65 -6.89 -5.92 -8.64
N SER A 66 -6.05 -5.49 -7.71
CA SER A 66 -5.64 -4.08 -7.61
C SER A 66 -4.91 -3.62 -8.86
N LEU A 67 -4.06 -4.48 -9.43
CA LEU A 67 -3.34 -4.21 -10.68
C LEU A 67 -4.30 -4.13 -11.87
N ILE A 68 -5.28 -5.02 -11.97
CA ILE A 68 -6.34 -4.97 -12.99
C ILE A 68 -7.13 -3.66 -12.85
N LEU A 69 -7.49 -3.28 -11.63
CA LEU A 69 -8.27 -2.06 -11.37
C LEU A 69 -7.48 -0.81 -11.76
N ILE A 70 -6.17 -0.76 -11.48
CA ILE A 70 -5.29 0.34 -11.93
C ILE A 70 -5.17 0.35 -13.47
N LEU A 71 -5.02 -0.82 -14.10
CA LEU A 71 -4.97 -0.92 -15.57
C LEU A 71 -6.29 -0.47 -16.21
N THR A 72 -7.44 -0.78 -15.59
CA THR A 72 -8.77 -0.32 -16.01
C THR A 72 -8.99 1.17 -15.71
N SER A 73 -8.41 1.67 -14.61
CA SER A 73 -8.54 3.07 -14.17
C SER A 73 -7.60 4.02 -14.92
N LYS A 74 -6.70 3.51 -15.77
CA LYS A 74 -5.88 4.34 -16.65
C LYS A 74 -6.71 4.77 -17.87
N TRP A 75 -7.01 6.07 -17.92
CA TRP A 75 -7.57 6.87 -19.02
C TRP A 75 -9.09 7.15 -19.01
N THR A 76 -9.53 8.01 -18.09
CA THR A 76 -10.41 9.15 -18.45
C THR A 76 -9.87 10.40 -17.75
#